data_AF-A0A1W0A748-F1
#
_entry.id   AF-A0A1W0A748-F1
#
_cell.length_a   1.000
_cell.length_b   1.000
_cell.length_c   1.000
_cell.angle_alpha   90.00
_cell.angle_beta   90.00
_cell.angle_gamma   90.00
#
_symmetry.space_group_name_H-M   'P 1'
#
loop_
_entity.id
_entity.type
_entity.pdbx_description
1 polymer ?
#
loop_
_entity_poly.entity_id
_entity_poly.type
_entity_poly.pdbx_seq_one_letter_code
_entity_poly.pdbx_strand_id
1 'polypeptide(L)'
;MQGEEVHEGSFLNLVPLFKAKDAAQIAIRMHYLIVSKQRMELHEELQRAVRSIDLIDALLVFLNVLEHQIAMSHGILDTMTLLPLISKEIPKEITLPSTLEDAACGFFKQHLLLKAANTTHSGVFCVLYNVPITLRLQKFEEWLKVDSVSALKFLETADIGEHINVHTTLQYLVEKTHFNAADRLVVFAPQLQREYIQLMVDSYVDAKVVRKRLTRFNFNADDFPEFVARRRRATIRYLVQAGQYGDIDQAVGGDANAMKFACHFLYDKCGADSVVTRQFVHLYNLGSVFPDVSLDSNTSTDDIGLIKDNPPRLDGFVSILNYLPSGSIVFVDTIEAVQFCAQDLMAAPVVGLDCEWKASYNSFTSTGSNGNPCSLMQLSTTSRIYLIDMLIPDILSHLTAWLASPSSIKLGFDIKGDIAALQTPHVRSILDIQTFAKASKARASLSDLAVKYIGLPLDKRVRMSNWERRPLTDMQREYAALDAFILVKIFEMMKEENANLKYTLYDVQGRGK
;
A
#
# COMPACT_ATOMS: atom_id res chain seq x y z
N MET A 1 -7.75 -55.81 -15.01
CA MET A 1 -8.35 -55.15 -16.18
C MET A 1 -9.62 -54.47 -15.72
N GLN A 2 -9.53 -53.21 -15.31
CA GLN A 2 -10.71 -52.35 -15.20
C GLN A 2 -11.07 -51.98 -16.63
N GLY A 3 -12.29 -52.31 -17.07
CA GLY A 3 -12.75 -51.92 -18.39
C GLY A 3 -12.75 -50.41 -18.49
N GLU A 4 -12.11 -49.86 -19.53
CA GLU A 4 -12.32 -48.48 -19.93
C GLU A 4 -13.80 -48.34 -20.29
N GLU A 5 -14.61 -47.71 -19.43
CA GLU A 5 -15.94 -47.26 -19.82
C GLU A 5 -15.77 -46.28 -20.98
N VAL A 6 -16.12 -46.76 -22.17
CA VAL A 6 -16.07 -45.95 -23.38
C VAL A 6 -17.12 -44.87 -23.23
N HIS A 7 -16.68 -43.65 -22.93
CA HIS A 7 -17.57 -42.52 -22.74
C HIS A 7 -18.32 -42.23 -24.04
N GLU A 8 -19.65 -42.16 -23.99
CA GLU A 8 -20.56 -42.06 -25.15
C GLU A 8 -20.17 -40.92 -26.12
N GLY A 9 -19.72 -39.78 -25.57
CA GLY A 9 -19.24 -38.64 -26.36
C GLY A 9 -17.95 -38.84 -27.17
N SER A 10 -17.22 -39.95 -26.99
CA SER A 10 -15.97 -40.21 -27.72
C SER A 10 -16.16 -40.47 -29.22
N PHE A 11 -17.34 -40.97 -29.61
CA PHE A 11 -17.67 -41.30 -31.00
C PHE A 11 -18.49 -40.22 -31.74
N LEU A 12 -18.88 -39.17 -31.03
CA LEU A 12 -19.70 -38.09 -31.56
C LEU A 12 -18.85 -37.05 -32.31
N ASN A 13 -19.46 -36.34 -33.26
CA ASN A 13 -18.83 -35.24 -33.98
C ASN A 13 -19.75 -34.01 -34.00
N LEU A 14 -19.26 -32.84 -33.58
CA LEU A 14 -20.05 -31.63 -33.46
C LEU A 14 -20.58 -31.14 -34.81
N VAL A 15 -19.88 -31.33 -35.94
CA VAL A 15 -20.33 -30.82 -37.24
C VAL A 15 -21.68 -31.42 -37.69
N PRO A 16 -21.85 -32.76 -37.79
CA PRO A 16 -23.14 -33.34 -38.13
C PRO A 16 -24.20 -33.07 -37.05
N LEU A 17 -23.82 -33.01 -35.77
CA LEU A 17 -24.76 -32.75 -34.68
C LEU A 17 -25.31 -31.32 -34.70
N PHE A 18 -24.49 -30.32 -35.01
CA PHE A 18 -24.93 -28.93 -35.20
C PHE A 18 -25.88 -28.81 -36.40
N LYS A 19 -25.59 -29.50 -37.51
CA LYS A 19 -26.50 -29.56 -38.66
C LYS A 19 -27.84 -30.22 -38.33
N ALA A 20 -27.82 -31.24 -37.46
CA ALA A 20 -29.02 -31.91 -36.97
C ALA A 20 -29.74 -31.15 -35.83
N LYS A 21 -29.12 -30.10 -35.28
CA LYS A 21 -29.60 -29.32 -34.13
C LYS A 21 -29.85 -30.17 -32.87
N ASP A 22 -29.08 -31.25 -32.67
CA ASP A 22 -29.24 -32.18 -31.54
C ASP A 22 -28.49 -31.68 -30.30
N ALA A 23 -29.15 -30.82 -29.51
CA ALA A 23 -28.55 -30.19 -28.33
C ALA A 23 -28.08 -31.21 -27.27
N ALA A 24 -28.76 -32.35 -27.13
CA ALA A 24 -28.40 -33.36 -26.12
C ALA A 24 -27.08 -34.05 -26.49
N GLN A 25 -26.96 -34.54 -27.72
CA GLN A 25 -25.73 -35.18 -28.19
C GLN A 25 -24.57 -34.18 -28.29
N ILE A 26 -24.84 -32.92 -28.64
CA ILE A 26 -23.85 -31.84 -28.58
C ILE A 26 -23.33 -31.66 -27.15
N ALA A 27 -24.23 -31.57 -26.17
CA ALA A 27 -23.84 -31.43 -24.76
C ALA A 27 -22.98 -32.61 -24.29
N ILE A 28 -23.31 -33.84 -24.70
CA ILE A 28 -22.54 -35.05 -24.38
C ILE A 28 -21.13 -34.99 -24.99
N ARG A 29 -20.99 -34.62 -26.27
CA ARG A 29 -19.69 -34.47 -26.94
C ARG A 29 -18.84 -33.37 -26.29
N MET A 30 -19.44 -32.21 -26.01
CA MET A 30 -18.74 -31.11 -25.36
C MET A 30 -18.27 -31.50 -23.95
N HIS A 31 -19.12 -32.14 -23.16
CA HIS A 31 -18.77 -32.60 -21.82
C HIS A 31 -17.62 -33.59 -21.83
N TYR A 32 -17.65 -34.58 -22.74
CA TYR A 32 -16.54 -35.52 -22.94
C TYR A 32 -15.21 -34.80 -23.18
N LEU A 33 -15.17 -33.90 -24.16
CA LEU A 33 -13.95 -33.18 -24.51
C LEU A 33 -13.42 -32.31 -23.36
N ILE A 34 -14.31 -31.75 -22.54
CA ILE A 34 -13.94 -30.99 -21.33
C ILE A 34 -13.31 -31.91 -20.28
N VAL A 35 -13.98 -33.01 -19.93
CA VAL A 35 -13.55 -33.94 -18.87
C VAL A 35 -12.26 -34.69 -19.27
N SER A 36 -12.13 -35.04 -20.55
CA SER A 36 -10.92 -35.65 -21.13
C SER A 36 -9.79 -34.66 -21.37
N LYS A 37 -9.95 -33.38 -20.99
CA LYS A 37 -8.96 -32.30 -21.14
C LYS A 37 -8.52 -32.03 -22.59
N GLN A 38 -9.36 -32.36 -23.56
CA GLN A 38 -9.12 -32.16 -25.00
C GLN A 38 -9.59 -30.76 -25.44
N ARG A 39 -9.13 -29.70 -24.76
CA ARG A 39 -9.58 -28.32 -25.01
C ARG A 39 -9.26 -27.80 -26.40
N MET A 40 -8.12 -28.19 -26.99
CA MET A 40 -7.77 -27.77 -28.36
C MET A 40 -8.71 -28.41 -29.38
N GLU A 41 -8.98 -29.70 -29.24
CA GLU A 41 -9.91 -30.42 -30.12
C GLU A 41 -11.33 -29.84 -30.03
N LEU A 42 -11.82 -29.57 -28.81
CA LEU A 42 -13.10 -28.90 -28.60
C LEU A 42 -13.18 -27.56 -29.32
N HIS A 43 -12.13 -26.74 -29.24
CA HIS A 43 -12.09 -25.44 -29.88
C HIS A 43 -12.15 -25.56 -31.42
N GLU A 44 -11.33 -26.43 -32.01
CA GLU A 44 -11.28 -26.64 -33.46
C GLU A 44 -12.56 -27.27 -34.00
N GLU A 45 -13.11 -28.25 -33.29
CA GLU A 45 -14.31 -28.96 -33.68
C GLU A 45 -15.54 -28.06 -33.60
N LEU A 46 -15.68 -27.29 -32.51
CA LEU A 46 -16.78 -26.34 -32.35
C LEU A 46 -16.72 -25.23 -33.41
N GLN A 47 -15.54 -24.67 -33.70
CA GLN A 47 -15.41 -23.67 -34.77
C GLN A 47 -15.80 -24.21 -36.15
N ARG A 48 -15.46 -25.47 -36.46
CA ARG A 48 -15.89 -26.13 -37.70
C ARG A 48 -17.40 -26.35 -37.71
N ALA A 49 -17.99 -26.75 -36.59
CA ALA A 49 -19.42 -27.01 -36.45
C ALA A 49 -20.25 -25.74 -36.60
N VAL A 50 -19.88 -24.67 -35.90
CA VAL A 50 -20.53 -23.35 -35.98
C VAL A 50 -20.49 -22.80 -37.41
N ARG A 51 -19.36 -22.91 -38.11
CA ARG A 51 -19.24 -22.46 -39.52
C ARG A 51 -20.05 -23.30 -40.51
N SER A 52 -20.59 -24.44 -40.08
CA SER A 52 -21.33 -25.36 -40.95
C SER A 52 -22.83 -25.08 -41.02
N ILE A 53 -23.33 -24.15 -40.19
CA ILE A 53 -24.72 -23.68 -40.11
C ILE A 53 -24.73 -22.14 -40.07
N ASP A 54 -25.90 -21.52 -40.22
CA ASP A 54 -26.01 -20.07 -40.06
C ASP A 54 -25.92 -19.64 -38.57
N LEU A 55 -25.67 -18.35 -38.36
CA LEU A 55 -25.45 -17.80 -37.02
C LEU A 55 -26.69 -17.91 -36.11
N ILE A 56 -27.90 -17.74 -36.64
CA ILE A 56 -29.13 -17.80 -35.85
C ILE A 56 -29.33 -19.24 -35.36
N ASP A 57 -29.14 -20.22 -36.26
CA ASP A 57 -29.17 -21.63 -35.90
C ASP A 57 -28.08 -22.00 -34.89
N ALA A 58 -26.86 -21.46 -35.03
CA ALA A 58 -25.79 -21.67 -34.06
C ALA A 58 -26.13 -21.12 -32.66
N LEU A 59 -26.70 -19.91 -32.59
CA LEU A 59 -27.17 -19.31 -31.33
C LEU A 59 -28.31 -20.12 -30.72
N LEU A 60 -29.30 -20.54 -31.51
CA LEU A 60 -30.40 -21.38 -31.03
C LEU A 60 -29.90 -22.72 -30.46
N VAL A 61 -29.02 -23.40 -31.20
CA VAL A 61 -28.40 -24.66 -30.77
C VAL A 61 -27.66 -24.46 -29.46
N PHE A 62 -26.87 -23.40 -29.34
CA PHE A 62 -26.07 -23.14 -28.15
C PHE A 62 -26.93 -22.80 -26.92
N LEU A 63 -28.01 -22.02 -27.09
CA LEU A 63 -28.98 -21.77 -26.03
C LEU A 63 -29.64 -23.07 -25.56
N ASN A 64 -30.03 -23.95 -26.47
CA ASN A 64 -30.61 -25.25 -26.14
C ASN A 64 -29.62 -26.18 -25.41
N VAL A 65 -28.33 -26.12 -25.75
CA VAL A 65 -27.27 -26.86 -25.03
C VAL A 65 -27.15 -26.35 -23.58
N LEU A 66 -27.20 -25.03 -23.38
CA LEU A 66 -27.16 -24.44 -22.04
C LEU A 66 -28.38 -24.84 -21.20
N GLU A 67 -29.59 -24.78 -21.78
CA GLU A 67 -30.83 -25.23 -21.15
C GLU A 67 -30.77 -26.72 -20.77
N HIS A 68 -30.29 -27.56 -21.69
CA HIS A 68 -30.13 -29.00 -21.44
C HIS A 68 -29.16 -29.27 -20.28
N GLN A 69 -28.05 -28.54 -20.21
CA GLN A 69 -27.09 -28.69 -19.10
C GLN A 69 -27.70 -28.29 -17.76
N ILE A 70 -28.50 -27.23 -17.71
CA ILE A 70 -29.22 -26.85 -16.48
C ILE A 70 -30.22 -27.93 -16.09
N ALA A 71 -30.99 -28.47 -17.04
CA ALA A 71 -31.94 -29.54 -16.79
C ALA A 71 -31.26 -30.80 -16.22
N MET A 72 -30.03 -31.09 -16.66
CA MET A 72 -29.21 -32.19 -16.14
C MET A 72 -28.41 -31.83 -14.88
N SER A 73 -28.66 -30.66 -14.27
CA SER A 73 -27.92 -30.14 -13.11
C SER A 73 -26.40 -30.03 -13.32
N HIS A 74 -25.96 -29.92 -14.58
CA HIS A 74 -24.57 -29.69 -14.95
C HIS A 74 -24.23 -28.20 -14.87
N GLY A 75 -22.95 -27.90 -14.58
CA GLY A 75 -22.46 -26.53 -14.59
C GLY A 75 -22.33 -25.97 -16.00
N ILE A 76 -22.84 -24.76 -16.24
CA ILE A 76 -22.79 -24.09 -17.55
C ILE A 76 -21.50 -23.29 -17.80
N LEU A 77 -20.61 -23.16 -16.81
CA LEU A 77 -19.43 -22.28 -16.91
C LEU A 77 -18.52 -22.64 -18.08
N ASP A 78 -18.12 -23.91 -18.21
CA ASP A 78 -17.23 -24.33 -19.29
C ASP A 78 -17.84 -24.09 -20.66
N THR A 79 -19.15 -24.36 -20.83
CA THR A 79 -19.89 -24.04 -22.06
C THR A 79 -19.92 -22.54 -22.32
N MET A 80 -20.25 -21.72 -21.32
CA MET A 80 -20.27 -20.25 -21.44
C MET A 80 -18.91 -19.67 -21.88
N THR A 81 -17.79 -20.32 -21.53
CA THR A 81 -16.46 -19.89 -21.99
C THR A 81 -16.23 -20.03 -23.50
N LEU A 82 -17.11 -20.78 -24.17
CA LEU A 82 -17.05 -21.04 -25.61
C LEU A 82 -17.93 -20.06 -26.41
N LEU A 83 -18.72 -19.19 -25.76
CA LEU A 83 -19.53 -18.16 -26.43
C LEU A 83 -18.74 -17.32 -27.46
N PRO A 84 -17.48 -16.89 -27.17
CA PRO A 84 -16.68 -16.13 -28.15
C PRO A 84 -16.35 -16.91 -29.43
N LEU A 85 -16.59 -18.23 -29.47
CA LEU A 85 -16.33 -19.08 -30.64
C LEU A 85 -17.53 -19.18 -31.57
N ILE A 86 -18.72 -18.77 -31.12
CA ILE A 86 -19.95 -18.78 -31.92
C ILE A 86 -19.89 -17.70 -32.99
N SER A 87 -19.29 -16.55 -32.69
CA SER A 87 -19.04 -15.52 -33.70
C SER A 87 -17.64 -14.92 -33.55
N LYS A 88 -16.90 -14.86 -34.66
CA LYS A 88 -15.58 -14.21 -34.73
C LYS A 88 -15.66 -12.69 -34.63
N GLU A 89 -16.75 -12.11 -35.13
CA GLU A 89 -17.09 -10.70 -35.03
C GLU A 89 -18.53 -10.63 -34.59
N ILE A 90 -18.81 -10.02 -33.44
CA ILE A 90 -20.19 -9.71 -33.05
C ILE A 90 -20.67 -8.64 -34.05
N PRO A 91 -21.61 -8.94 -34.95
CA PRO A 91 -22.17 -7.93 -35.84
C PRO A 91 -22.83 -6.86 -34.98
N LYS A 92 -22.53 -5.59 -35.24
CA LYS A 92 -23.05 -4.45 -34.45
C LYS A 92 -24.57 -4.43 -34.38
N GLU A 93 -25.23 -4.96 -35.41
CA GLU A 93 -26.68 -5.16 -35.46
C GLU A 93 -26.94 -6.56 -36.03
N ILE A 94 -27.39 -7.50 -35.19
CA ILE A 94 -28.03 -8.74 -35.64
C ILE A 94 -29.51 -8.61 -35.36
N THR A 95 -30.34 -8.77 -36.38
CA THR A 95 -31.78 -8.97 -36.17
C THR A 95 -32.03 -10.43 -35.83
N LEU A 96 -32.35 -10.72 -34.57
CA LEU A 96 -32.71 -12.06 -34.12
C LEU A 96 -34.24 -12.24 -34.18
N PRO A 97 -34.73 -13.48 -34.37
CA PRO A 97 -36.15 -13.78 -34.23
C PRO A 97 -36.61 -13.50 -32.80
N SER A 98 -37.79 -12.90 -32.63
CA SER A 98 -38.33 -12.55 -31.29
C SER A 98 -38.42 -13.75 -30.36
N THR A 99 -38.70 -14.94 -30.90
CA THR A 99 -38.73 -16.20 -30.13
C THR A 99 -37.39 -16.55 -29.50
N LEU A 100 -36.28 -16.30 -30.20
CA LEU A 100 -34.93 -16.54 -29.69
C LEU A 100 -34.54 -15.47 -28.67
N GLU A 101 -34.88 -14.19 -28.94
CA GLU A 101 -34.64 -13.10 -27.99
C GLU A 101 -35.40 -13.32 -26.67
N ASP A 102 -36.69 -13.70 -26.74
CA ASP A 102 -37.52 -13.96 -25.57
C ASP A 102 -36.98 -15.15 -24.75
N ALA A 103 -36.57 -16.24 -25.41
CA ALA A 103 -35.98 -17.39 -24.76
C ALA A 103 -34.64 -17.02 -24.08
N ALA A 104 -33.76 -16.29 -24.77
CA ALA A 104 -32.49 -15.85 -24.21
C ALA A 104 -32.67 -14.86 -23.05
N CYS A 105 -33.67 -13.98 -23.13
CA CYS A 105 -34.04 -13.09 -22.04
C CYS A 105 -34.54 -13.87 -20.82
N GLY A 106 -35.36 -14.90 -21.02
CA GLY A 106 -35.80 -15.82 -19.98
C GLY A 106 -34.61 -16.50 -19.31
N PHE A 107 -33.71 -17.08 -20.10
CA PHE A 107 -32.50 -17.74 -19.64
C PHE A 107 -31.60 -16.79 -18.82
N PHE A 108 -31.36 -15.57 -19.33
CA PHE A 108 -30.56 -14.57 -18.63
C PHE A 108 -31.15 -14.20 -17.26
N LYS A 109 -32.47 -14.01 -17.17
CA LYS A 109 -33.16 -13.66 -15.91
C LYS A 109 -33.09 -14.78 -14.88
N GLN A 110 -33.27 -16.03 -15.32
CA GLN A 110 -33.46 -17.17 -14.41
C GLN A 110 -32.15 -17.84 -14.02
N HIS A 111 -31.17 -17.91 -14.93
CA HIS A 111 -30.04 -18.82 -14.81
C HIS A 111 -28.68 -18.14 -14.76
N LEU A 112 -28.53 -16.96 -15.39
CA LEU A 112 -27.27 -16.21 -15.37
C LEU A 112 -27.19 -15.32 -14.13
N LEU A 113 -26.96 -15.94 -12.97
CA LEU A 113 -26.73 -15.25 -11.70
C LEU A 113 -25.30 -14.73 -11.56
N LEU A 114 -25.11 -13.75 -10.66
CA LEU A 114 -23.79 -13.19 -10.36
C LEU A 114 -22.85 -14.27 -9.82
N LYS A 115 -21.84 -14.61 -10.63
CA LYS A 115 -20.70 -15.46 -10.24
C LYS A 115 -19.44 -14.89 -10.88
N ALA A 116 -18.40 -14.67 -10.09
CA ALA A 116 -17.16 -14.04 -10.56
C ALA A 116 -16.53 -14.73 -11.78
N ALA A 117 -16.72 -16.05 -11.92
CA ALA A 117 -16.23 -16.84 -13.06
C ALA A 117 -17.07 -16.66 -14.35
N ASN A 118 -18.38 -16.36 -14.23
CA ASN A 118 -19.30 -16.29 -15.37
C ASN A 118 -19.54 -14.86 -15.86
N THR A 119 -19.26 -13.85 -15.04
CA THR A 119 -19.81 -12.50 -15.24
C THR A 119 -19.40 -11.86 -16.58
N THR A 120 -18.15 -12.07 -17.02
CA THR A 120 -17.67 -11.64 -18.35
C THR A 120 -18.45 -12.34 -19.47
N HIS A 121 -18.66 -13.65 -19.36
CA HIS A 121 -19.40 -14.45 -20.33
C HIS A 121 -20.89 -14.11 -20.35
N SER A 122 -21.48 -13.73 -19.21
CA SER A 122 -22.85 -13.22 -19.14
C SER A 122 -23.01 -11.92 -19.94
N GLY A 123 -22.01 -11.03 -19.95
CA GLY A 123 -22.03 -9.82 -20.79
C GLY A 123 -21.94 -10.16 -22.28
N VAL A 124 -21.02 -11.06 -22.65
CA VAL A 124 -20.92 -11.56 -24.04
C VAL A 124 -22.22 -12.21 -24.51
N PHE A 125 -22.87 -13.00 -23.63
CA PHE A 125 -24.20 -13.57 -23.90
C PHE A 125 -25.22 -12.47 -24.16
N CYS A 126 -25.26 -11.42 -23.33
CA CYS A 126 -26.21 -10.33 -23.52
C CYS A 126 -26.07 -9.68 -24.90
N VAL A 127 -24.84 -9.43 -25.34
CA VAL A 127 -24.56 -8.84 -26.64
C VAL A 127 -24.94 -9.79 -27.78
N LEU A 128 -24.51 -11.06 -27.73
CA LEU A 128 -24.78 -12.04 -28.78
C LEU A 128 -26.27 -12.34 -28.99
N TYR A 129 -27.05 -12.37 -27.91
CA TYR A 129 -28.48 -12.69 -27.93
C TYR A 129 -29.39 -11.45 -27.91
N ASN A 130 -28.83 -10.25 -28.13
CA ASN A 130 -29.58 -8.99 -28.13
C ASN A 130 -30.47 -8.77 -26.89
N VAL A 131 -29.98 -9.16 -25.70
CA VAL A 131 -30.73 -8.97 -24.45
C VAL A 131 -30.99 -7.46 -24.26
N PRO A 132 -32.19 -6.99 -23.90
CA PRO A 132 -32.48 -5.56 -23.82
C PRO A 132 -31.54 -4.79 -22.88
N ILE A 133 -31.06 -3.62 -23.31
CA ILE A 133 -30.16 -2.75 -22.52
C ILE A 133 -30.77 -2.42 -21.15
N THR A 134 -32.08 -2.20 -21.07
CA THR A 134 -32.79 -1.94 -19.81
C THR A 134 -32.61 -3.07 -18.79
N LEU A 135 -32.66 -4.32 -19.25
CA LEU A 135 -32.47 -5.49 -18.41
C LEU A 135 -30.99 -5.68 -18.02
N ARG A 136 -30.05 -5.39 -18.94
CA ARG A 136 -28.61 -5.40 -18.66
C ARG A 136 -28.26 -4.37 -17.57
N LEU A 137 -28.77 -3.14 -17.68
CA LEU A 137 -28.58 -2.07 -16.69
C LEU A 137 -29.15 -2.45 -15.33
N GLN A 138 -30.37 -2.97 -15.28
CA GLN A 138 -30.98 -3.43 -14.04
C GLN A 138 -30.10 -4.50 -13.35
N LYS A 139 -29.60 -5.48 -14.12
CA LYS A 139 -28.71 -6.52 -13.57
C LYS A 139 -27.37 -5.97 -13.12
N PHE A 140 -26.79 -5.03 -13.85
CA PHE A 140 -25.58 -4.35 -13.44
C PHE A 140 -25.76 -3.66 -12.08
N GLU A 141 -26.84 -2.90 -11.89
CA GLU A 141 -27.13 -2.22 -10.62
C GLU A 141 -27.37 -3.20 -9.46
N GLU A 142 -28.09 -4.30 -9.71
CA GLU A 142 -28.28 -5.38 -8.74
C GLU A 142 -26.93 -6.01 -8.35
N TRP A 143 -26.08 -6.30 -9.33
CA TRP A 143 -24.79 -6.96 -9.10
C TRP A 143 -23.75 -6.04 -8.47
N LEU A 144 -23.79 -4.75 -8.79
CA LEU A 144 -22.92 -3.73 -8.19
C LEU A 144 -23.08 -3.68 -6.66
N LYS A 145 -24.29 -3.97 -6.18
CA LYS A 145 -24.62 -4.05 -4.74
C LYS A 145 -24.08 -5.30 -4.05
N VAL A 146 -23.84 -6.37 -4.80
CA VAL A 146 -23.40 -7.67 -4.27
C VAL A 146 -21.89 -7.85 -4.41
N ASP A 147 -21.34 -7.66 -5.62
CA ASP A 147 -19.90 -7.70 -5.90
C ASP A 147 -19.56 -6.69 -7.00
N SER A 148 -19.03 -5.54 -6.57
CA SER A 148 -18.66 -4.45 -7.46
C SER A 148 -17.60 -4.82 -8.49
N VAL A 149 -16.67 -5.73 -8.16
CA VAL A 149 -15.59 -6.11 -9.10
C VAL A 149 -16.17 -6.96 -10.23
N SER A 150 -17.02 -7.93 -9.90
CA SER A 150 -17.70 -8.74 -10.91
C SER A 150 -18.66 -7.90 -11.73
N ALA A 151 -19.45 -7.02 -11.11
CA ALA A 151 -20.35 -6.11 -11.82
C ALA A 151 -19.63 -5.22 -12.84
N LEU A 152 -18.44 -4.69 -12.52
CA LEU A 152 -17.65 -3.91 -13.48
C LEU A 152 -17.12 -4.77 -14.65
N LYS A 153 -16.80 -6.04 -14.43
CA LYS A 153 -16.48 -6.96 -15.54
C LYS A 153 -17.68 -7.20 -16.45
N PHE A 154 -18.90 -7.21 -15.90
CA PHE A 154 -20.12 -7.28 -16.71
C PHE A 154 -20.30 -6.02 -17.54
N LEU A 155 -20.14 -4.84 -16.93
CA LEU A 155 -20.18 -3.54 -17.61
C LEU A 155 -19.25 -3.50 -18.83
N GLU A 156 -18.02 -4.00 -18.69
CA GLU A 156 -17.02 -4.06 -19.77
C GLU A 156 -17.45 -4.92 -20.96
N THR A 157 -18.21 -6.00 -20.76
CA THR A 157 -18.58 -6.93 -21.83
C THR A 157 -20.05 -6.90 -22.25
N ALA A 158 -20.93 -6.28 -21.48
CA ALA A 158 -22.37 -6.22 -21.74
C ALA A 158 -22.79 -5.03 -22.62
N ASP A 159 -21.84 -4.20 -23.07
CA ASP A 159 -22.07 -3.04 -23.93
C ASP A 159 -23.10 -2.06 -23.34
N ILE A 160 -22.90 -1.69 -22.06
CA ILE A 160 -23.76 -0.75 -21.33
C ILE A 160 -22.99 0.47 -20.79
N GLY A 161 -21.72 0.62 -21.17
CA GLY A 161 -20.83 1.67 -20.68
C GLY A 161 -21.34 3.09 -20.91
N GLU A 162 -21.90 3.38 -22.08
CA GLU A 162 -22.43 4.71 -22.44
C GLU A 162 -23.78 5.01 -21.75
N HIS A 163 -24.44 3.99 -21.19
CA HIS A 163 -25.76 4.11 -20.59
C HIS A 163 -25.73 4.21 -19.06
N ILE A 164 -24.60 3.94 -18.42
CA ILE A 164 -24.48 4.05 -16.96
C ILE A 164 -24.27 5.50 -16.52
N ASN A 165 -24.88 5.88 -15.39
CA ASN A 165 -24.49 7.11 -14.72
C ASN A 165 -23.18 6.89 -13.96
N VAL A 166 -22.07 7.28 -14.58
CA VAL A 166 -20.73 7.04 -14.04
C VAL A 166 -20.52 7.79 -12.71
N HIS A 167 -21.06 9.00 -12.55
CA HIS A 167 -20.93 9.77 -11.30
C HIS A 167 -21.67 9.09 -10.15
N THR A 168 -22.90 8.65 -10.35
CA THR A 168 -23.67 7.90 -9.33
C THR A 168 -22.99 6.58 -8.98
N THR A 169 -22.46 5.87 -9.98
CA THR A 169 -21.71 4.62 -9.79
C THR A 169 -20.46 4.87 -8.95
N LEU A 170 -19.69 5.92 -9.27
CA LEU A 170 -18.48 6.29 -8.57
C LEU A 170 -18.75 6.69 -7.11
N GLN A 171 -19.79 7.49 -6.89
CA GLN A 171 -20.27 7.87 -5.56
C GLN A 171 -20.61 6.63 -4.72
N TYR A 172 -21.40 5.71 -5.27
CA TYR A 172 -21.73 4.46 -4.60
C TYR A 172 -20.47 3.66 -4.22
N LEU A 173 -19.50 3.55 -5.14
CA LEU A 173 -18.27 2.80 -4.89
C LEU A 173 -17.40 3.44 -3.79
N VAL A 174 -17.35 4.77 -3.71
CA VAL A 174 -16.65 5.49 -2.62
C VAL A 174 -17.35 5.27 -1.28
N GLU A 175 -18.67 5.45 -1.23
CA GLU A 175 -19.48 5.25 -0.02
C GLU A 175 -19.36 3.83 0.54
N LYS A 176 -19.29 2.82 -0.35
CA LYS A 176 -19.07 1.42 0.04
C LYS A 176 -17.60 1.04 0.22
N THR A 177 -16.67 1.99 0.13
CA THR A 177 -15.22 1.77 0.25
C THR A 177 -14.64 0.79 -0.77
N HIS A 178 -15.33 0.59 -1.90
CA HIS A 178 -14.93 -0.28 -3.02
C HIS A 178 -13.90 0.40 -3.93
N PHE A 179 -12.80 0.91 -3.36
CA PHE A 179 -11.84 1.76 -4.08
C PHE A 179 -11.15 1.06 -5.26
N ASN A 180 -10.93 -0.26 -5.19
CA ASN A 180 -10.32 -0.99 -6.32
C ASN A 180 -11.27 -1.07 -7.54
N ALA A 181 -12.58 -1.10 -7.29
CA ALA A 181 -13.59 -1.05 -8.35
C ALA A 181 -13.68 0.36 -8.92
N ALA A 182 -13.70 1.39 -8.07
CA ALA A 182 -13.64 2.79 -8.50
C ALA A 182 -12.38 3.08 -9.33
N ASP A 183 -11.20 2.59 -8.90
CA ASP A 183 -9.94 2.70 -9.63
C ASP A 183 -10.07 2.14 -11.07
N ARG A 184 -10.77 1.00 -11.25
CA ARG A 184 -11.00 0.40 -12.58
C ARG A 184 -11.91 1.26 -13.45
N LEU A 185 -12.96 1.83 -12.86
CA LEU A 185 -13.92 2.66 -13.58
C LEU A 185 -13.28 3.94 -14.15
N VAL A 186 -12.30 4.51 -13.45
CA VAL A 186 -11.69 5.80 -13.82
C VAL A 186 -10.30 5.71 -14.45
N VAL A 187 -9.65 4.54 -14.46
CA VAL A 187 -8.24 4.42 -14.93
C VAL A 187 -8.06 4.88 -16.38
N PHE A 188 -9.05 4.66 -17.24
CA PHE A 188 -9.04 5.08 -18.64
C PHE A 188 -9.86 6.35 -18.91
N ALA A 189 -10.32 7.04 -17.86
CA ALA A 189 -11.12 8.26 -17.95
C ALA A 189 -10.47 9.39 -17.12
N PRO A 190 -9.43 10.06 -17.65
CA PRO A 190 -8.68 11.11 -16.93
C PRO A 190 -9.57 12.22 -16.36
N GLN A 191 -10.63 12.58 -17.07
CA GLN A 191 -11.61 13.59 -16.65
C GLN A 191 -12.32 13.24 -15.34
N LEU A 192 -12.48 11.94 -15.03
CA LEU A 192 -13.14 11.47 -13.81
C LEU A 192 -12.16 11.26 -12.65
N GLN A 193 -10.85 11.20 -12.90
CA GLN A 193 -9.86 10.89 -11.86
C GLN A 193 -9.78 12.01 -10.82
N ARG A 194 -9.85 13.28 -11.24
CA ARG A 194 -9.87 14.41 -10.31
C ARG A 194 -11.14 14.40 -9.45
N GLU A 195 -12.30 14.21 -10.07
CA GLU A 195 -13.58 14.12 -9.37
C GLU A 195 -13.62 12.93 -8.39
N TYR A 196 -13.08 11.79 -8.79
CA TYR A 196 -12.95 10.63 -7.91
C TYR A 196 -12.17 10.94 -6.64
N ILE A 197 -11.00 11.58 -6.78
CA ILE A 197 -10.17 11.93 -5.64
C ILE A 197 -10.89 12.99 -4.79
N GLN A 198 -11.51 14.00 -5.41
CA GLN A 198 -12.27 15.02 -4.70
C GLN A 198 -13.41 14.39 -3.87
N LEU A 199 -14.17 13.48 -4.47
CA LEU A 199 -15.23 12.74 -3.80
C LEU A 199 -14.71 11.92 -2.62
N MET A 200 -13.52 11.31 -2.73
CA MET A 200 -12.88 10.62 -1.60
C MET A 200 -12.49 11.59 -0.48
N VAL A 201 -12.02 12.79 -0.81
CA VAL A 201 -11.67 13.83 0.17
C VAL A 201 -12.93 14.30 0.90
N ASP A 202 -13.98 14.62 0.16
CA ASP A 202 -15.27 15.09 0.69
C ASP A 202 -15.98 14.02 1.53
N SER A 203 -15.80 12.75 1.16
CA SER A 203 -16.32 11.58 1.92
C SER A 203 -15.44 11.19 3.12
N TYR A 204 -14.46 12.03 3.50
CA TYR A 204 -13.55 11.80 4.62
C TYR A 204 -12.79 10.47 4.57
N VAL A 205 -12.52 9.93 3.39
CA VAL A 205 -11.77 8.68 3.22
C VAL A 205 -10.38 8.77 3.86
N ASP A 206 -9.89 7.66 4.41
CA ASP A 206 -8.58 7.57 5.06
C ASP A 206 -7.45 8.15 4.19
N ALA A 207 -6.55 8.91 4.81
CA ALA A 207 -5.53 9.66 4.10
C ALA A 207 -4.50 8.77 3.39
N LYS A 208 -4.26 7.55 3.86
CA LYS A 208 -3.37 6.57 3.19
C LYS A 208 -4.01 6.08 1.90
N VAL A 209 -5.32 5.84 1.92
CA VAL A 209 -6.08 5.41 0.74
C VAL A 209 -6.09 6.50 -0.33
N VAL A 210 -6.36 7.76 0.05
CA VAL A 210 -6.32 8.92 -0.86
C VAL A 210 -4.92 9.15 -1.42
N ARG A 211 -3.88 9.15 -0.57
CA ARG A 211 -2.48 9.34 -1.01
C ARG A 211 -2.06 8.32 -2.07
N LYS A 212 -2.46 7.05 -1.91
CA LYS A 212 -2.17 6.01 -2.90
C LYS A 212 -2.76 6.37 -4.28
N ARG A 213 -3.91 7.05 -4.33
CA ARG A 213 -4.58 7.46 -5.57
C ARG A 213 -3.99 8.74 -6.14
N LEU A 214 -3.62 9.71 -5.30
CA LEU A 214 -2.83 10.87 -5.72
C LEU A 214 -1.56 10.41 -6.46
N THR A 215 -0.80 9.47 -5.88
CA THR A 215 0.38 8.90 -6.55
C THR A 215 0.03 8.11 -7.79
N ARG A 216 -1.02 7.26 -7.76
CA ARG A 216 -1.42 6.42 -8.89
C ARG A 216 -1.81 7.24 -10.12
N PHE A 217 -2.52 8.36 -9.91
CA PHE A 217 -3.02 9.23 -10.96
C PHE A 217 -2.18 10.49 -11.16
N ASN A 218 -1.01 10.56 -10.51
CA ASN A 218 -0.02 11.64 -10.65
C ASN A 218 -0.57 13.05 -10.36
N PHE A 219 -1.36 13.19 -9.29
CA PHE A 219 -1.82 14.49 -8.80
C PHE A 219 -0.96 14.99 -7.64
N ASN A 220 -0.80 16.32 -7.54
CA ASN A 220 -0.23 16.94 -6.36
C ASN A 220 -1.30 16.98 -5.25
N ALA A 221 -0.90 16.75 -4.00
CA ALA A 221 -1.81 16.91 -2.87
C ALA A 221 -2.31 18.35 -2.71
N ASP A 222 -1.49 19.34 -3.09
CA ASP A 222 -1.85 20.76 -3.04
C ASP A 222 -3.03 21.10 -3.96
N ASP A 223 -3.32 20.26 -4.96
CA ASP A 223 -4.51 20.37 -5.80
C ASP A 223 -5.83 20.11 -5.04
N PHE A 224 -5.74 19.60 -3.80
CA PHE A 224 -6.84 19.22 -2.92
C PHE A 224 -6.67 19.89 -1.53
N PRO A 225 -7.02 21.18 -1.38
CA PRO A 225 -6.73 21.95 -0.16
C PRO A 225 -7.32 21.35 1.13
N GLU A 226 -8.53 20.80 1.08
CA GLU A 226 -9.17 20.21 2.28
C GLU A 226 -8.45 18.93 2.74
N PHE A 227 -7.89 18.17 1.79
CA PHE A 227 -7.06 17.01 2.12
C PHE A 227 -5.81 17.44 2.89
N VAL A 228 -5.11 18.49 2.40
CA VAL A 228 -3.93 19.06 3.06
C VAL A 228 -4.27 19.61 4.44
N ALA A 229 -5.32 20.43 4.54
CA ALA A 229 -5.78 21.02 5.80
C ALA A 229 -6.11 19.96 6.86
N ARG A 230 -6.85 18.91 6.48
CA ARG A 230 -7.17 17.78 7.36
C ARG A 230 -5.92 17.09 7.89
N ARG A 231 -4.90 16.93 7.05
CA ARG A 231 -3.64 16.31 7.44
C ARG A 231 -2.80 17.19 8.35
N ARG A 232 -2.69 18.49 8.07
CA ARG A 232 -2.02 19.44 8.98
C ARG A 232 -2.65 19.41 10.37
N ARG A 233 -3.98 19.49 10.46
CA ARG A 233 -4.71 19.36 11.74
C ARG A 233 -4.43 18.05 12.47
N ALA A 234 -4.34 16.93 11.73
CA ALA A 234 -3.98 15.63 12.32
C ALA A 234 -2.55 15.62 12.87
N THR A 235 -1.58 16.18 12.15
CA THR A 235 -0.19 16.31 12.59
C THR A 235 -0.07 17.20 13.82
N ILE A 236 -0.72 18.36 13.83
CA ILE A 236 -0.73 19.30 14.97
C ILE A 236 -1.28 18.60 16.23
N ARG A 237 -2.39 17.86 16.10
CA ARG A 237 -2.95 17.09 17.23
C ARG A 237 -1.93 16.11 17.81
N TYR A 238 -1.24 15.38 16.94
CA TYR A 238 -0.20 14.44 17.36
C TYR A 238 0.93 15.15 18.10
N LEU A 239 1.47 16.23 17.54
CA LEU A 239 2.59 16.98 18.13
C LEU A 239 2.24 17.51 19.53
N VAL A 240 1.07 18.13 19.68
CA VAL A 240 0.60 18.64 20.97
C VAL A 240 0.39 17.52 21.99
N GLN A 241 -0.18 16.39 21.58
CA GLN A 241 -0.37 15.23 22.46
C GLN A 241 0.94 14.55 22.86
N ALA A 242 1.93 14.55 21.96
CA ALA A 242 3.27 14.03 22.20
C ALA A 242 4.16 14.99 23.02
N GLY A 243 3.71 16.24 23.22
CA GLY A 243 4.50 17.30 23.86
C GLY A 243 5.63 17.85 22.98
N GLN A 244 5.63 17.56 21.67
CA GLN A 244 6.64 17.99 20.71
C GLN A 244 6.28 19.37 20.15
N TYR A 245 6.38 20.40 20.99
CA TYR A 245 5.88 21.73 20.63
C TYR A 245 6.75 22.45 19.61
N GLY A 246 8.06 22.18 19.59
CA GLY A 246 9.01 22.83 18.67
C GLY A 246 8.72 22.60 17.18
N ASP A 247 8.00 21.52 16.86
CA ASP A 247 7.69 21.13 15.47
C ASP A 247 6.34 21.67 14.96
N ILE A 248 5.56 22.34 15.82
CA ILE A 248 4.21 22.81 15.49
C ILE A 248 4.23 23.88 14.40
N ASP A 249 5.15 24.84 14.45
CA ASP A 249 5.24 25.93 13.46
C ASP A 249 5.50 25.39 12.04
N GLN A 250 6.41 24.41 11.93
CA GLN A 250 6.66 23.73 10.67
C GLN A 250 5.44 22.95 10.17
N ALA A 251 4.71 22.28 11.06
CA ALA A 251 3.50 21.53 10.70
C ALA A 251 2.33 22.45 10.26
N VAL A 252 2.28 23.66 10.79
CA VAL A 252 1.34 24.71 10.38
C VAL A 252 1.71 25.25 9.00
N GLY A 253 3.01 25.49 8.75
CA GLY A 253 3.54 25.84 7.44
C GLY A 253 2.98 27.15 6.88
N GLY A 254 2.76 28.14 7.75
CA GLY A 254 2.26 29.47 7.36
C GLY A 254 0.74 29.57 7.14
N ASP A 255 -0.03 28.49 7.28
CA ASP A 255 -1.47 28.52 7.04
C ASP A 255 -2.25 29.10 8.23
N ALA A 256 -2.98 30.20 7.99
CA ALA A 256 -3.69 30.94 9.04
C ALA A 256 -4.76 30.09 9.76
N ASN A 257 -5.42 29.16 9.07
CA ASN A 257 -6.42 28.28 9.68
C ASN A 257 -5.75 27.22 10.57
N ALA A 258 -4.61 26.68 10.13
CA ALA A 258 -3.78 25.77 10.91
C ALA A 258 -3.16 26.46 12.14
N MET A 259 -2.72 27.73 12.02
CA MET A 259 -2.26 28.54 13.16
C MET A 259 -3.35 28.66 14.23
N LYS A 260 -4.56 29.07 13.82
CA LYS A 260 -5.72 29.18 14.73
C LYS A 260 -6.06 27.83 15.37
N PHE A 261 -6.09 26.77 14.58
CA PHE A 261 -6.33 25.42 15.08
C PHE A 261 -5.28 24.98 16.12
N ALA A 262 -4.00 25.25 15.87
CA ALA A 262 -2.92 24.92 16.80
C ALA A 262 -3.10 25.65 18.14
N CYS A 263 -3.35 26.96 18.13
CA CYS A 263 -3.59 27.72 19.36
C CYS A 263 -4.83 27.25 20.12
N HIS A 264 -5.95 26.98 19.44
CA HIS A 264 -7.14 26.43 20.11
C HIS A 264 -6.85 25.07 20.75
N PHE A 265 -6.17 24.18 20.03
CA PHE A 265 -5.88 22.85 20.54
C PHE A 265 -4.88 22.88 21.72
N LEU A 266 -3.89 23.79 21.67
CA LEU A 266 -2.98 24.04 22.79
C LEU A 266 -3.72 24.61 24.00
N TYR A 267 -4.60 25.59 23.78
CA TYR A 267 -5.44 26.15 24.84
C TYR A 267 -6.27 25.07 25.52
N ASP A 268 -6.96 24.23 24.75
CA ASP A 268 -7.81 23.15 25.27
C ASP A 268 -7.01 22.07 26.01
N LYS A 269 -5.76 21.80 25.61
CA LYS A 269 -4.94 20.72 26.17
C LYS A 269 -4.00 21.15 27.29
N CYS A 270 -3.46 22.35 27.21
CA CYS A 270 -2.45 22.86 28.14
C CYS A 270 -3.00 23.95 29.07
N GLY A 271 -4.14 24.57 28.73
CA GLY A 271 -4.73 25.69 29.46
C GLY A 271 -4.17 27.05 29.04
N ALA A 272 -4.86 28.12 29.48
CA ALA A 272 -4.53 29.51 29.17
C ALA A 272 -3.19 29.98 29.77
N ASP A 273 -2.92 29.55 31.01
CA ASP A 273 -1.72 29.95 31.78
C ASP A 273 -0.43 29.24 31.33
N SER A 274 -0.56 28.20 30.50
CA SER A 274 0.59 27.46 29.98
C SER A 274 1.51 28.37 29.18
N VAL A 275 2.81 28.29 29.45
CA VAL A 275 3.85 29.04 28.73
C VAL A 275 3.77 28.77 27.23
N VAL A 276 3.54 27.51 26.85
CA VAL A 276 3.43 27.08 25.45
C VAL A 276 2.23 27.74 24.76
N THR A 277 1.07 27.77 25.42
CA THR A 277 -0.14 28.41 24.88
C THR A 277 0.09 29.89 24.64
N ARG A 278 0.62 30.60 25.66
CA ARG A 278 0.94 32.02 25.58
C ARG A 278 1.86 32.35 24.42
N GLN A 279 2.92 31.57 24.27
CA GLN A 279 3.94 31.83 23.26
C GLN A 279 3.43 31.60 21.84
N PHE A 280 2.68 30.53 21.57
CA PHE A 280 2.10 30.32 20.24
C PHE A 280 1.03 31.36 19.89
N VAL A 281 0.21 31.77 20.86
CA VAL A 281 -0.75 32.87 20.67
C VAL A 281 -0.03 34.19 20.34
N HIS A 282 1.10 34.47 21.00
CA HIS A 282 1.95 35.62 20.69
C HIS A 282 2.59 35.50 19.30
N LEU A 283 3.26 34.37 19.01
CA LEU A 283 3.98 34.09 17.78
C LEU A 283 3.10 34.25 16.54
N TYR A 284 1.86 33.73 16.59
CA TYR A 284 0.90 33.83 15.50
C TYR A 284 0.06 35.10 15.53
N ASN A 285 0.33 36.01 16.48
CA ASN A 285 -0.41 37.26 16.66
C ASN A 285 -1.94 37.05 16.81
N LEU A 286 -2.34 36.08 17.63
CA LEU A 286 -3.72 35.67 17.84
C LEU A 286 -4.29 36.12 19.19
N GLY A 287 -3.67 37.08 19.88
CA GLY A 287 -4.10 37.56 21.21
C GLY A 287 -5.56 38.04 21.25
N SER A 288 -6.06 38.62 20.16
CA SER A 288 -7.47 39.04 20.06
C SER A 288 -8.47 37.87 20.06
N VAL A 289 -8.04 36.67 19.66
CA VAL A 289 -8.84 35.44 19.64
C VAL A 289 -8.82 34.74 21.01
N PHE A 290 -7.78 34.98 21.81
CA PHE A 290 -7.55 34.35 23.11
C PHE A 290 -7.34 35.42 24.21
N PRO A 291 -8.40 36.16 24.60
CA PRO A 291 -8.27 37.29 25.53
C PRO A 291 -7.82 36.88 26.94
N ASP A 292 -8.07 35.63 27.34
CA ASP A 292 -7.72 35.10 28.67
C ASP A 292 -6.23 34.70 28.79
N VAL A 293 -5.49 34.75 27.68
CA VAL A 293 -4.07 34.36 27.62
C VAL A 293 -3.21 35.61 27.87
N SER A 294 -2.60 35.74 29.06
CA SER A 294 -1.76 36.89 29.40
C SER A 294 -0.51 36.94 28.52
N LEU A 295 -0.43 37.91 27.62
CA LEU A 295 0.73 38.15 26.76
C LEU A 295 1.70 39.10 27.47
N ASP A 296 2.44 38.61 28.46
CA ASP A 296 3.45 39.42 29.14
C ASP A 296 4.62 39.69 28.18
N SER A 297 5.17 40.91 28.17
CA SER A 297 6.22 41.35 27.22
C SER A 297 7.54 40.56 27.28
N ASN A 298 7.73 39.68 28.27
CA ASN A 298 8.90 38.81 28.42
C ASN A 298 8.71 37.40 27.83
N THR A 299 7.54 37.06 27.25
CA THR A 299 7.28 35.71 26.70
C THR A 299 8.04 35.39 25.40
N SER A 300 8.78 36.34 24.82
CA SER A 300 9.51 36.16 23.56
C SER A 300 10.88 35.48 23.71
N THR A 301 11.37 35.23 24.93
CA THR A 301 12.74 34.76 25.17
C THR A 301 12.88 33.32 25.65
N ASP A 302 11.78 32.65 25.98
CA ASP A 302 11.84 31.26 26.43
C ASP A 302 11.85 30.34 25.21
N ASP A 303 12.98 29.67 25.00
CA ASP A 303 13.17 28.69 23.92
C ASP A 303 12.24 27.49 24.19
N ILE A 304 11.10 27.41 23.47
CA ILE A 304 10.09 26.33 23.59
C ILE A 304 10.75 24.96 23.50
N GLY A 305 11.84 24.84 22.73
CA GLY A 305 12.59 23.62 22.61
C GLY A 305 13.18 23.12 23.95
N LEU A 306 13.34 23.98 24.95
CA LEU A 306 13.84 23.57 26.28
C LEU A 306 12.69 23.21 27.25
N ILE A 307 11.45 23.63 26.95
CA ILE A 307 10.29 23.42 27.81
C ILE A 307 9.63 22.08 27.45
N LYS A 308 10.18 20.99 28.01
CA LYS A 308 9.63 19.61 28.05
C LYS A 308 9.90 18.65 26.86
N ASP A 309 10.96 18.83 26.08
CA ASP A 309 11.39 17.82 25.09
C ASP A 309 12.13 16.60 25.71
N ASN A 310 12.26 16.54 27.04
CA ASN A 310 12.96 15.47 27.76
C ASN A 310 12.00 14.77 28.76
N PRO A 311 10.96 14.07 28.28
CA PRO A 311 10.05 13.34 29.17
C PRO A 311 10.85 12.30 29.97
N PRO A 312 10.41 11.95 31.20
CA PRO A 312 11.09 10.93 31.98
C PRO A 312 11.09 9.60 31.22
N ARG A 313 12.10 8.78 31.54
CA ARG A 313 12.18 7.38 31.07
C ARG A 313 10.91 6.65 31.49
N LEU A 314 10.42 5.79 30.60
CA LEU A 314 9.28 4.94 30.89
C LEU A 314 9.76 3.61 31.48
N ASP A 315 9.12 3.20 32.56
CA ASP A 315 9.31 1.86 33.11
C ASP A 315 8.81 0.81 32.10
N GLY A 316 9.47 -0.36 32.08
CA GLY A 316 9.09 -1.47 31.21
C GLY A 316 9.57 -1.34 29.75
N PHE A 317 10.50 -0.42 29.46
CA PHE A 317 11.18 -0.31 28.17
C PHE A 317 12.66 -0.65 28.29
N VAL A 318 13.30 -1.03 27.17
CA VAL A 318 14.74 -1.26 27.13
C VAL A 318 15.48 0.05 27.40
N SER A 319 16.47 0.00 28.28
CA SER A 319 17.39 1.11 28.57
C SER A 319 18.80 0.70 28.19
N ILE A 320 19.51 1.58 27.48
CA ILE A 320 20.89 1.31 27.07
C ILE A 320 21.83 1.19 28.28
N LEU A 321 21.52 1.89 29.37
CA LEU A 321 22.29 1.87 30.60
C LEU A 321 22.27 0.52 31.32
N ASN A 322 21.36 -0.37 30.96
CA ASN A 322 21.34 -1.75 31.47
C ASN A 322 22.43 -2.62 30.82
N TYR A 323 23.01 -2.17 29.71
CA TYR A 323 23.99 -2.94 28.93
C TYR A 323 25.36 -2.28 28.87
N LEU A 324 25.41 -0.96 28.78
CA LEU A 324 26.65 -0.19 28.65
C LEU A 324 26.65 1.02 29.60
N PRO A 325 27.81 1.42 30.15
CA PRO A 325 27.90 2.63 30.95
C PRO A 325 27.64 3.87 30.07
N SER A 326 27.16 4.97 30.66
CA SER A 326 26.84 6.19 29.90
C SER A 326 28.02 6.74 29.08
N GLY A 327 29.26 6.51 29.53
CA GLY A 327 30.48 6.91 28.81
C GLY A 327 30.77 6.09 27.54
N SER A 328 30.00 5.05 27.25
CA SER A 328 30.09 4.29 25.99
C SER A 328 29.38 4.96 24.81
N ILE A 329 28.56 5.99 25.06
CA ILE A 329 27.92 6.79 24.01
C ILE A 329 28.81 7.99 23.70
N VAL A 330 29.36 8.02 22.49
CA VAL A 330 30.26 9.06 22.01
C VAL A 330 29.56 9.88 20.94
N PHE A 331 29.34 11.17 21.21
CA PHE A 331 28.90 12.11 20.18
C PHE A 331 30.12 12.52 19.34
N VAL A 332 30.03 12.39 18.03
CA VAL A 332 31.13 12.61 17.09
C VAL A 332 30.80 13.83 16.25
N ASP A 333 31.40 14.95 16.62
CA ASP A 333 31.23 16.28 16.01
C ASP A 333 32.55 16.92 15.55
N THR A 334 33.62 16.11 15.45
CA THR A 334 34.95 16.56 15.00
C THR A 334 35.58 15.54 14.06
N ILE A 335 36.52 16.01 13.24
CA ILE A 335 37.24 15.18 12.27
C ILE A 335 38.10 14.12 13.00
N GLU A 336 38.74 14.51 14.10
CA GLU A 336 39.58 13.63 14.91
C GLU A 336 38.74 12.50 15.53
N ALA A 337 37.55 12.83 16.04
CA ALA A 337 36.65 11.83 16.62
C ALA A 337 36.11 10.86 15.57
N VAL A 338 35.77 11.31 14.35
CA VAL A 338 35.28 10.39 13.30
C VAL A 338 36.40 9.51 12.75
N GLN A 339 37.65 9.98 12.71
CA GLN A 339 38.80 9.15 12.34
C GLN A 339 39.06 8.05 13.37
N PHE A 340 38.98 8.38 14.66
CA PHE A 340 39.06 7.38 15.73
C PHE A 340 37.91 6.37 15.64
N CYS A 341 36.68 6.85 15.42
CA CYS A 341 35.51 6.02 15.17
C CYS A 341 35.76 5.04 14.03
N ALA A 342 36.23 5.51 12.86
CA ALA A 342 36.50 4.66 11.70
C ALA A 342 37.48 3.50 11.99
N GLN A 343 38.52 3.75 12.81
CA GLN A 343 39.47 2.72 13.22
C GLN A 343 38.81 1.64 14.08
N ASP A 344 38.00 2.05 15.06
CA ASP A 344 37.27 1.12 15.94
C ASP A 344 36.26 0.28 15.13
N LEU A 345 35.54 0.92 14.21
CA LEU A 345 34.57 0.27 13.34
C LEU A 345 35.20 -0.76 12.39
N MET A 346 36.41 -0.49 11.89
CA MET A 346 37.16 -1.43 11.05
C MET A 346 37.62 -2.68 11.81
N ALA A 347 37.85 -2.57 13.11
CA ALA A 347 38.21 -3.70 13.98
C ALA A 347 36.98 -4.53 14.41
N ALA A 348 35.79 -3.94 14.39
CA ALA A 348 34.57 -4.61 14.78
C ALA A 348 34.04 -5.55 13.67
N PRO A 349 33.76 -6.84 13.95
CA PRO A 349 33.24 -7.78 12.96
C PRO A 349 31.78 -7.48 12.57
N VAL A 350 31.02 -6.86 13.47
CA VAL A 350 29.61 -6.51 13.29
C VAL A 350 29.41 -5.10 13.85
N VAL A 351 28.71 -4.26 13.09
CA VAL A 351 28.36 -2.91 13.49
C VAL A 351 26.88 -2.69 13.19
N GLY A 352 26.10 -2.32 14.22
CA GLY A 352 24.73 -1.84 14.06
C GLY A 352 24.73 -0.46 13.43
N LEU A 353 23.87 -0.24 12.43
CA LEU A 353 23.73 1.01 11.69
C LEU A 353 22.26 1.40 11.64
N ASP A 354 21.98 2.63 12.06
CA ASP A 354 20.72 3.31 11.83
C ASP A 354 20.98 4.76 11.37
N CYS A 355 19.95 5.44 10.86
CA CYS A 355 20.03 6.87 10.54
C CYS A 355 18.77 7.60 10.98
N GLU A 356 18.95 8.86 11.37
CA GLU A 356 17.85 9.77 11.66
C GLU A 356 17.95 11.04 10.81
N TRP A 357 16.79 11.56 10.40
CA TRP A 357 16.66 12.77 9.59
C TRP A 357 15.48 13.59 10.08
N LYS A 358 15.48 14.90 9.78
CA LYS A 358 14.36 15.76 10.14
C LYS A 358 13.03 15.18 9.64
N ALA A 359 12.06 15.03 10.52
CA ALA A 359 10.71 14.65 10.12
C ALA A 359 10.11 15.72 9.18
N SER A 360 9.67 15.31 7.98
CA SER A 360 8.85 16.19 7.14
C SER A 360 7.38 16.06 7.53
N TYR A 361 6.90 17.04 8.29
CA TYR A 361 5.49 17.14 8.67
C TYR A 361 4.57 17.49 7.49
N ASN A 362 5.15 18.01 6.39
CA ASN A 362 4.52 18.19 5.08
C ASN A 362 4.64 16.94 4.21
N SER A 363 4.26 15.79 4.78
CA SER A 363 4.43 14.45 4.20
C SER A 363 3.74 14.21 2.82
N PHE A 364 3.04 15.21 2.29
CA PHE A 364 2.31 15.15 1.01
C PHE A 364 3.07 15.80 -0.16
N THR A 365 4.06 16.66 0.11
CA THR A 365 5.01 17.18 -0.90
C THR A 365 6.36 16.45 -0.85
N SER A 366 6.64 15.70 0.22
CA SER A 366 7.86 14.93 0.39
C SER A 366 7.85 13.66 -0.47
N THR A 367 8.60 13.67 -1.56
CA THR A 367 8.90 12.49 -2.40
C THR A 367 9.90 11.56 -1.69
N GLY A 368 9.47 10.86 -0.64
CA GLY A 368 10.28 9.84 0.04
C GLY A 368 11.63 10.33 0.59
N SER A 369 12.53 9.38 0.88
CA SER A 369 13.89 9.61 1.39
C SER A 369 14.83 10.35 0.42
N ASN A 370 14.37 10.67 -0.79
CA ASN A 370 15.15 11.49 -1.74
C ASN A 370 15.16 12.98 -1.37
N GLY A 371 14.37 13.42 -0.37
CA GLY A 371 14.24 14.82 0.02
C GLY A 371 14.85 15.22 1.37
N ASN A 372 15.13 14.26 2.26
CA ASN A 372 15.61 14.55 3.62
C ASN A 372 16.99 13.90 3.83
N PRO A 373 18.10 14.67 3.77
CA PRO A 373 19.43 14.13 4.06
C PRO A 373 19.52 13.64 5.51
N CYS A 374 20.38 12.65 5.75
CA CYS A 374 20.67 12.15 7.09
C CYS A 374 21.19 13.28 8.00
N SER A 375 20.59 13.45 9.19
CA SER A 375 20.97 14.44 10.19
C SER A 375 21.82 13.85 11.33
N LEU A 376 21.68 12.55 11.59
CA LEU A 376 22.43 11.81 12.61
C LEU A 376 22.62 10.37 12.14
N MET A 377 23.85 9.87 12.15
CA MET A 377 24.16 8.48 11.84
C MET A 377 24.54 7.76 13.13
N GLN A 378 23.88 6.65 13.44
CA GLN A 378 24.12 5.87 14.65
C GLN A 378 24.89 4.60 14.31
N LEU A 379 26.02 4.39 14.98
CA LEU A 379 26.88 3.22 14.77
C LEU A 379 27.21 2.56 16.10
N SER A 380 26.88 1.27 16.24
CA SER A 380 27.16 0.53 17.47
C SER A 380 28.09 -0.65 17.20
N THR A 381 29.18 -0.72 17.95
CA THR A 381 29.89 -1.99 18.18
C THR A 381 29.23 -2.71 19.37
N THR A 382 29.82 -3.79 19.86
CA THR A 382 29.36 -4.48 21.08
C THR A 382 29.65 -3.70 22.36
N SER A 383 30.58 -2.73 22.33
CA SER A 383 31.06 -2.04 23.54
C SER A 383 30.96 -0.52 23.49
N ARG A 384 30.79 0.07 22.31
CA ARG A 384 30.75 1.52 22.08
C ARG A 384 29.70 1.89 21.05
N ILE A 385 29.12 3.07 21.23
CA ILE A 385 28.10 3.63 20.36
C ILE A 385 28.54 5.02 19.94
N TYR A 386 28.52 5.27 18.64
CA TYR A 386 28.88 6.54 18.02
C TYR A 386 27.63 7.20 17.45
N LEU A 387 27.37 8.42 17.87
CA LEU A 387 26.33 9.29 17.34
C LEU A 387 27.02 10.37 16.50
N ILE A 388 27.03 10.18 15.18
CA ILE A 388 27.81 10.98 14.25
C ILE A 388 26.97 12.12 13.70
N ASP A 389 27.42 13.35 13.92
CA ASP A 389 26.74 14.55 13.47
C ASP A 389 26.90 14.75 11.96
N MET A 390 25.90 14.28 11.20
CA MET A 390 25.90 14.34 9.74
C MET A 390 25.65 15.75 9.18
N LEU A 391 25.36 16.74 10.05
CA LEU A 391 25.27 18.15 9.64
C LEU A 391 26.65 18.77 9.43
N ILE A 392 27.71 18.12 9.92
CA ILE A 392 29.09 18.57 9.72
C ILE A 392 29.52 18.26 8.29
N PRO A 393 29.93 19.29 7.52
CA PRO A 393 30.40 19.09 6.15
C PRO A 393 31.51 18.03 6.07
N ASP A 394 31.44 17.19 5.05
CA ASP A 394 32.44 16.16 4.71
C ASP A 394 32.72 15.08 5.76
N ILE A 395 31.99 15.03 6.89
CA ILE A 395 32.24 14.05 7.96
C ILE A 395 32.11 12.60 7.47
N LEU A 396 31.14 12.34 6.58
CA LEU A 396 30.89 11.02 5.99
C LEU A 396 32.07 10.51 5.17
N SER A 397 32.87 11.41 4.57
CA SER A 397 34.01 11.04 3.72
C SER A 397 35.02 10.18 4.50
N HIS A 398 35.18 10.43 5.80
CA HIS A 398 36.06 9.67 6.69
C HIS A 398 35.57 8.24 6.99
N LEU A 399 34.30 7.93 6.73
CA LEU A 399 33.71 6.61 6.95
C LEU A 399 33.58 5.79 5.67
N THR A 400 33.82 6.39 4.50
CA THR A 400 33.67 5.73 3.19
C THR A 400 34.49 4.45 3.04
N ALA A 401 35.72 4.45 3.54
CA ALA A 401 36.60 3.27 3.54
C ALA A 401 35.99 2.12 4.35
N TRP A 402 35.41 2.41 5.52
CA TRP A 402 34.73 1.41 6.35
C TRP A 402 33.42 0.93 5.72
N LEU A 403 32.60 1.84 5.19
CA LEU A 403 31.36 1.50 4.48
C LEU A 403 31.62 0.55 3.30
N ALA A 404 32.70 0.79 2.56
CA ALA A 404 33.13 -0.05 1.44
C ALA A 404 33.93 -1.31 1.84
N SER A 405 34.27 -1.50 3.12
CA SER A 405 35.04 -2.65 3.58
C SER A 405 34.17 -3.89 3.79
N PRO A 406 34.54 -5.09 3.32
CA PRO A 406 33.81 -6.31 3.66
C PRO A 406 34.15 -6.86 5.06
N SER A 407 35.12 -6.28 5.78
CA SER A 407 35.62 -6.76 7.09
C SER A 407 34.58 -6.69 8.22
N SER A 408 33.61 -5.78 8.08
CA SER A 408 32.59 -5.51 9.08
C SER A 408 31.20 -5.66 8.46
N ILE A 409 30.34 -6.46 9.08
CA ILE A 409 28.92 -6.55 8.69
C ILE A 409 28.23 -5.26 9.13
N LYS A 410 27.54 -4.59 8.18
CA LYS A 410 26.67 -3.44 8.47
C LYS A 410 25.27 -3.95 8.71
N LEU A 411 24.91 -4.02 9.97
CA LEU A 411 23.68 -4.60 10.44
C LEU A 411 22.62 -3.50 10.58
N GLY A 412 21.49 -3.63 9.91
CA GLY A 412 20.39 -2.65 9.99
C GLY A 412 19.02 -3.31 10.05
N PHE A 413 17.98 -2.49 10.13
CA PHE A 413 16.58 -2.94 10.08
C PHE A 413 15.81 -2.08 9.08
N ASP A 414 15.34 -2.68 7.97
CA ASP A 414 14.78 -1.92 6.84
C ASP A 414 15.75 -0.86 6.26
N ILE A 415 17.05 -1.14 6.34
CA ILE A 415 18.22 -0.26 6.15
C ILE A 415 18.31 0.45 4.78
N LYS A 416 17.43 0.10 3.84
CA LYS A 416 17.44 0.63 2.48
C LYS A 416 17.21 2.15 2.47
N GLY A 417 16.36 2.65 3.36
CA GLY A 417 16.09 4.09 3.51
C GLY A 417 17.32 4.84 3.99
N ASP A 418 18.02 4.28 4.98
CA ASP A 418 19.20 4.83 5.63
C ASP A 418 20.35 4.99 4.66
N ILE A 419 20.66 3.93 3.90
CA ILE A 419 21.72 3.98 2.87
C ILE A 419 21.40 5.03 1.79
N ALA A 420 20.13 5.18 1.42
CA ALA A 420 19.72 6.21 0.47
C ALA A 420 19.89 7.62 1.06
N ALA A 421 19.55 7.82 2.34
CA ALA A 421 19.69 9.10 3.04
C ALA A 421 21.15 9.53 3.24
N LEU A 422 22.07 8.58 3.38
CA LEU A 422 23.51 8.83 3.44
C LEU A 422 24.10 9.33 2.12
N GLN A 423 23.42 9.13 0.99
CA GLN A 423 23.88 9.51 -0.35
C GLN A 423 25.30 9.00 -0.68
N THR A 424 25.68 7.85 -0.11
CA THR A 424 27.03 7.27 -0.22
C THR A 424 27.17 6.39 -1.47
N PRO A 425 28.34 6.40 -2.14
CA PRO A 425 28.54 5.70 -3.41
C PRO A 425 28.74 4.19 -3.27
N HIS A 426 29.07 3.64 -2.09
CA HIS A 426 29.25 2.18 -1.96
C HIS A 426 29.17 1.72 -0.51
N VAL A 427 28.36 0.69 -0.26
CA VAL A 427 28.27 0.01 1.04
C VAL A 427 28.31 -1.49 0.82
N ARG A 428 29.21 -2.20 1.52
CA ARG A 428 29.40 -3.66 1.41
C ARG A 428 29.07 -4.39 2.69
N SER A 429 28.77 -5.68 2.57
CA SER A 429 28.49 -6.58 3.70
C SER A 429 27.28 -6.14 4.52
N ILE A 430 26.19 -5.73 3.88
CA ILE A 430 24.96 -5.33 4.56
C ILE A 430 24.15 -6.56 4.95
N LEU A 431 23.65 -6.56 6.19
CA LEU A 431 22.67 -7.52 6.69
C LEU A 431 21.46 -6.77 7.24
N ASP A 432 20.30 -6.95 6.61
CA ASP A 432 19.03 -6.42 7.12
C ASP A 432 18.34 -7.48 7.99
N ILE A 433 18.25 -7.24 9.30
CA ILE A 433 17.63 -8.16 10.26
C ILE A 433 16.15 -8.40 9.93
N GLN A 434 15.48 -7.46 9.26
CA GLN A 434 14.08 -7.63 8.87
C GLN A 434 13.89 -8.84 7.93
N THR A 435 14.94 -9.30 7.24
CA THR A 435 14.89 -10.50 6.40
C THR A 435 14.59 -11.78 7.19
N PHE A 436 15.03 -11.88 8.44
CA PHE A 436 14.70 -13.00 9.32
C PHE A 436 13.22 -13.00 9.76
N ALA A 437 12.63 -11.81 9.91
CA ALA A 437 11.20 -11.66 10.24
C ALA A 437 10.30 -11.97 9.03
N LYS A 438 10.70 -11.61 7.81
CA LYS A 438 9.92 -11.89 6.59
C LYS A 438 9.73 -13.40 6.36
N ALA A 439 10.68 -14.23 6.78
CA ALA A 439 10.58 -15.69 6.70
C ALA A 439 9.41 -16.26 7.52
N SER A 440 8.93 -15.55 8.56
CA SER A 440 7.83 -16.01 9.42
C SER A 440 6.44 -15.51 9.00
N LYS A 441 6.27 -14.99 7.77
CA LYS A 441 5.01 -14.43 7.20
C LYS A 441 4.43 -13.19 7.94
N ALA A 442 5.06 -12.71 9.01
CA ALA A 442 4.67 -11.48 9.70
C ALA A 442 5.68 -10.35 9.44
N ARG A 443 5.19 -9.13 9.18
CA ARG A 443 6.04 -7.92 9.20
C ARG A 443 6.25 -7.49 10.65
N ALA A 444 7.29 -8.00 11.31
CA ALA A 444 7.69 -7.56 12.64
C ALA A 444 8.41 -6.21 12.56
N SER A 445 8.17 -5.32 13.53
CA SER A 445 8.96 -4.10 13.77
C SER A 445 10.23 -4.41 14.59
N LEU A 446 11.20 -3.48 14.61
CA LEU A 446 12.40 -3.63 15.45
C LEU A 446 12.05 -3.82 16.92
N SER A 447 11.04 -3.10 17.42
CA SER A 447 10.53 -3.27 18.78
C SER A 447 9.89 -4.64 19.02
N ASP A 448 9.29 -5.28 18.01
CA ASP A 448 8.74 -6.64 18.16
C ASP A 448 9.87 -7.67 18.25
N LEU A 449 10.97 -7.45 17.52
CA LEU A 449 12.18 -8.25 17.64
C LEU A 449 12.85 -8.04 19.00
N ALA A 450 12.91 -6.80 19.50
CA ALA A 450 13.40 -6.51 20.84
C ALA A 450 12.56 -7.25 21.90
N VAL A 451 11.22 -7.23 21.82
CA VAL A 451 10.37 -8.03 22.73
C VAL A 451 10.68 -9.52 22.61
N LYS A 452 10.82 -10.05 21.39
CA LYS A 452 11.09 -11.47 21.17
C LYS A 452 12.40 -11.93 21.80
N TYR A 453 13.49 -11.20 21.57
CA TYR A 453 14.82 -11.63 21.97
C TYR A 453 15.21 -11.09 23.35
N ILE A 454 14.84 -9.86 23.66
CA ILE A 454 15.30 -9.13 24.85
C ILE A 454 14.21 -9.07 25.94
N GLY A 455 12.95 -9.32 25.59
CA GLY A 455 11.82 -9.39 26.53
C GLY A 455 11.14 -8.04 26.80
N LEU A 456 11.68 -6.93 26.28
CA LEU A 456 11.14 -5.58 26.49
C LEU A 456 11.02 -4.81 25.17
N PRO A 457 10.02 -3.92 25.04
CA PRO A 457 9.84 -3.06 23.87
C PRO A 457 10.82 -1.87 23.85
N LEU A 458 10.94 -1.26 22.67
CA LEU A 458 11.66 0.01 22.47
C LEU A 458 10.71 1.20 22.61
N ASP A 459 11.18 2.28 23.23
CA ASP A 459 10.41 3.51 23.37
C ASP A 459 10.39 4.28 22.05
N LYS A 460 9.21 4.50 21.46
CA LYS A 460 9.05 5.11 20.13
C LYS A 460 8.77 6.61 20.16
N ARG A 461 8.75 7.26 21.33
CA ARG A 461 8.32 8.66 21.49
C ARG A 461 9.18 9.66 20.72
N VAL A 462 10.47 9.35 20.54
CA VAL A 462 11.45 10.29 19.97
C VAL A 462 11.65 10.13 18.46
N ARG A 463 11.07 9.08 17.84
CA ARG A 463 11.25 8.77 16.42
C ARG A 463 10.86 9.91 15.46
N MET A 464 9.86 10.72 15.83
CA MET A 464 9.37 11.85 15.03
C MET A 464 9.85 13.18 15.61
N SER A 465 11.12 13.29 15.97
CA SER A 465 11.72 14.50 16.54
C SER A 465 12.49 15.32 15.49
N ASN A 466 12.80 16.57 15.82
CA ASN A 466 13.74 17.39 15.05
C ASN A 466 15.19 16.93 15.28
N TRP A 467 15.66 16.01 14.44
CA TRP A 467 17.03 15.48 14.48
C TRP A 467 18.12 16.43 13.97
N GLU A 468 17.75 17.59 13.41
CA GLU A 468 18.70 18.67 13.10
C GLU A 468 19.04 19.53 14.32
N ARG A 469 18.30 19.38 15.42
CA ARG A 469 18.52 20.15 16.65
C ARG A 469 19.91 19.89 17.22
N ARG A 470 20.59 20.96 17.66
CA ARG A 470 21.81 20.88 18.48
C ARG A 470 21.73 21.83 19.69
N PRO A 471 22.17 21.41 20.89
CA PRO A 471 22.55 20.04 21.25
C PRO A 471 21.33 19.09 21.22
N LEU A 472 21.59 17.79 21.01
CA LEU A 472 20.56 16.76 21.16
C LEU A 472 20.10 16.67 22.61
N THR A 473 18.81 16.38 22.84
CA THR A 473 18.29 16.10 24.19
C THR A 473 18.82 14.76 24.71
N ASP A 474 18.78 14.54 26.03
CA ASP A 474 19.23 13.26 26.61
C ASP A 474 18.43 12.08 26.04
N MET A 475 17.10 12.24 25.90
CA MET A 475 16.22 11.25 25.29
C MET A 475 16.54 11.01 23.81
N GLN A 476 16.87 12.02 23.01
CA GLN A 476 17.32 11.84 21.62
C GLN A 476 18.60 11.01 21.56
N ARG A 477 19.59 11.31 22.41
CA ARG A 477 20.86 10.56 22.43
C ARG A 477 20.65 9.11 22.86
N GLU A 478 19.85 8.88 23.90
CA GLU A 478 19.58 7.52 24.40
C GLU A 478 18.77 6.70 23.39
N TYR A 479 17.73 7.29 22.79
CA TYR A 479 16.95 6.65 21.74
C TYR A 479 17.83 6.27 20.55
N ALA A 480 18.59 7.23 19.99
CA ALA A 480 19.45 7.01 18.84
C ALA A 480 20.53 5.95 19.13
N ALA A 481 21.13 6.00 20.31
CA ALA A 481 22.13 5.02 20.71
C ALA A 481 21.56 3.61 20.79
N LEU A 482 20.33 3.49 21.33
CA LEU A 482 19.66 2.21 21.49
C LEU A 482 19.27 1.57 20.15
N ASP A 483 18.82 2.35 19.17
CA ASP A 483 18.40 1.82 17.86
C ASP A 483 19.55 1.15 17.08
N ALA A 484 20.77 1.66 17.17
CA ALA A 484 21.95 0.98 16.61
C ALA A 484 22.41 -0.21 17.48
N PHE A 485 22.42 -0.07 18.81
CA PHE A 485 22.90 -1.11 19.72
C PHE A 485 22.02 -2.37 19.73
N ILE A 486 20.70 -2.17 19.71
CA ILE A 486 19.73 -3.28 19.80
C ILE A 486 19.87 -4.25 18.62
N LEU A 487 20.28 -3.76 17.45
CA LEU A 487 20.55 -4.58 16.27
C LEU A 487 21.66 -5.59 16.56
N VAL A 488 22.79 -5.10 17.10
CA VAL A 488 23.92 -5.96 17.50
C VAL A 488 23.47 -6.98 18.52
N LYS A 489 22.72 -6.54 19.54
CA LYS A 489 22.28 -7.44 20.60
C LYS A 489 21.32 -8.53 20.12
N ILE A 490 20.34 -8.17 19.28
CA ILE A 490 19.41 -9.12 18.67
C ILE A 490 20.18 -10.15 17.83
N PHE A 491 21.17 -9.70 17.05
CA PHE A 491 21.96 -10.61 16.21
C PHE A 491 22.84 -11.57 17.02
N GLU A 492 23.40 -11.13 18.15
CA GLU A 492 24.07 -12.02 19.10
C GLU A 492 23.12 -13.11 19.61
N MET A 493 21.93 -12.72 20.08
CA MET A 493 20.93 -13.67 20.60
C MET A 493 20.44 -14.65 19.53
N MET A 494 20.25 -14.19 18.28
CA MET A 494 19.92 -15.06 17.16
C MET A 494 21.02 -16.11 16.88
N LYS A 495 22.30 -15.73 17.03
CA LYS A 495 23.43 -16.65 16.88
C LYS A 495 23.57 -17.61 18.05
N GLU A 496 23.25 -17.17 19.27
CA GLU A 496 23.22 -18.04 20.45
C GLU A 496 22.11 -19.09 20.34
N GLU A 497 20.91 -18.70 19.91
CA GLU A 497 19.80 -19.63 19.65
C GLU A 497 20.09 -20.59 18.49
N ASN A 498 20.83 -20.14 17.47
CA ASN A 498 21.19 -20.95 16.31
C ASN A 498 22.61 -20.65 15.83
N ALA A 499 23.58 -21.43 16.30
CA ALA A 499 24.98 -21.28 15.93
C ALA A 499 25.26 -21.39 14.41
N ASN A 500 24.37 -22.06 13.66
CA ASN A 500 24.45 -22.22 12.21
C ASN A 500 23.50 -21.26 11.45
N LEU A 501 23.15 -20.12 12.05
CA LEU A 501 22.28 -19.11 11.45
C LEU A 501 22.77 -18.74 10.04
N LYS A 502 21.99 -19.10 9.02
CA LYS A 502 22.26 -18.75 7.63
C LYS A 502 21.72 -17.36 7.34
N TYR A 503 22.55 -16.52 6.74
CA TYR A 503 22.17 -15.19 6.30
C TYR A 503 22.87 -14.86 4.99
N THR A 504 22.29 -13.91 4.26
CA THR A 504 22.84 -13.44 2.99
C THR A 504 23.21 -11.99 3.15
N LEU A 505 24.47 -11.69 2.86
CA LEU A 505 24.96 -10.33 2.78
C LEU A 505 24.72 -9.80 1.38
N TYR A 506 24.45 -8.50 1.27
CA TYR A 506 24.36 -7.83 -0.01
C TYR A 506 25.17 -6.53 0.01
N ASP A 507 25.53 -6.08 -1.19
CA ASP A 507 26.27 -4.86 -1.42
C ASP A 507 25.36 -3.86 -2.14
N VAL A 508 25.52 -2.56 -1.85
CA VAL A 508 24.88 -1.46 -2.58
C VAL A 508 25.96 -0.71 -3.35
N GLN A 509 25.79 -0.66 -4.66
CA GLN A 509 26.55 0.26 -5.52
C GLN A 509 25.73 1.54 -5.66
N GLY A 510 26.35 2.67 -5.36
CA GLY A 510 25.79 3.98 -5.58
C GLY A 510 25.62 4.22 -7.07
N ARG A 511 24.64 5.04 -7.42
CA ARG A 511 24.51 5.54 -8.79
C ARG A 511 25.75 6.40 -9.04
N GLY A 512 26.69 5.90 -9.84
CA GLY A 512 27.76 6.74 -10.39
C GLY A 512 27.13 7.97 -11.02
N LYS A 513 27.65 9.15 -10.69
CA LYS A 513 27.33 10.35 -11.45
C LYS A 513 27.77 10.20 -12.89
#